data_AF-A0A133V0J7-F1
#
_entry.id   AF-A0A133V0J7-F1
#
_cell.length_a   1.000
_cell.length_b   1.000
_cell.length_c   1.000
_cell.angle_alpha   90.00
_cell.angle_beta   90.00
_cell.angle_gamma   90.00
#
_symmetry.space_group_name_H-M   'P 1'
#
loop_
_entity.id
_entity.type
_entity.pdbx_description
1 polymer ?
#
loop_
_entity_poly.entity_id
_entity_poly.type
_entity_poly.pdbx_seq_one_letter_code
_entity_poly.pdbx_strand_id
1 'polypeptide(L)'
;MLKEYVTSLRWYLALSSTLFLIMSILGYFFGGEFSYLWESLQETFEGFIDLHPLFLLVFIFVNNSIASIVSILLGVILGIVPLLASAVNGLIIGLVGFHILQTEGLKFFVLGIMPHGVIELPMFLLSTAIGIRIGVEAIKKILGKESAVKKRLKNDLEFYAVRILPLLFLAALIEIFITPSILLMI
;
A
#
# COMPACT_ATOMS: atom_id res chain seq x y z
N MET A 1 10.43 -7.05 -22.09
CA MET A 1 9.07 -7.27 -21.55
C MET A 1 8.87 -6.69 -20.14
N LEU A 2 9.37 -7.31 -19.05
CA LEU A 2 9.13 -6.82 -17.67
C LEU A 2 9.67 -5.40 -17.41
N LYS A 3 10.94 -5.18 -17.78
CA LYS A 3 11.62 -3.88 -17.59
C LYS A 3 10.91 -2.75 -18.33
N GLU A 4 10.45 -2.99 -19.55
CA GLU A 4 9.69 -2.03 -20.35
C GLU A 4 8.34 -1.70 -19.72
N TYR A 5 7.65 -2.72 -19.20
CA TYR A 5 6.37 -2.53 -18.50
C TYR A 5 6.54 -1.63 -17.26
N VAL A 6 7.51 -1.92 -16.39
CA VAL A 6 7.79 -1.10 -15.21
C VAL A 6 8.25 0.30 -15.60
N THR A 7 9.07 0.43 -16.65
CA THR A 7 9.52 1.74 -17.14
C THR A 7 8.34 2.58 -17.66
N SER A 8 7.32 1.96 -18.23
CA SER A 8 6.08 2.65 -18.65
C SER A 8 5.28 3.21 -17.47
N LEU A 9 5.49 2.68 -16.26
CA LEU A 9 4.83 3.12 -15.03
C LEU A 9 5.60 4.20 -14.26
N ARG A 10 6.86 4.50 -14.64
CA ARG A 10 7.78 5.31 -13.82
C ARG A 10 7.24 6.65 -13.34
N TRP A 11 6.49 7.37 -14.18
CA TRP A 11 5.95 8.68 -13.82
C TRP A 11 4.73 8.58 -12.90
N TYR A 12 3.89 7.56 -13.11
CA TYR A 12 2.76 7.27 -12.22
C TYR A 12 3.24 6.77 -10.87
N LEU A 13 4.31 5.96 -10.87
CA LEU A 13 4.97 5.48 -9.67
C LEU A 13 5.65 6.63 -8.91
N ALA A 14 6.33 7.53 -9.63
CA ALA A 14 6.90 8.73 -9.01
C ALA A 14 5.79 9.59 -8.37
N LEU A 15 4.68 9.81 -9.07
CA LEU A 15 3.55 10.57 -8.55
C LEU A 15 2.95 9.93 -7.28
N SER A 16 2.62 8.63 -7.32
CA SER A 16 2.06 7.94 -6.14
C SER A 16 3.06 7.91 -4.99
N SER A 17 4.34 7.64 -5.26
CA SER A 17 5.37 7.59 -4.22
C SER A 17 5.59 8.97 -3.58
N THR A 18 5.64 10.05 -4.37
CA THR A 18 5.77 11.40 -3.84
C THR A 18 4.57 11.77 -2.98
N LEU A 19 3.34 11.48 -3.44
CA LEU A 19 2.14 11.72 -2.66
C LEU A 19 2.14 10.91 -1.35
N PHE A 20 2.49 9.63 -1.42
CA PHE A 20 2.62 8.76 -0.26
C PHE A 20 3.62 9.32 0.76
N LEU A 21 4.80 9.76 0.31
CA LEU A 21 5.83 10.33 1.18
C LEU A 21 5.37 11.64 1.83
N ILE A 22 4.76 12.54 1.06
CA ILE A 22 4.19 13.80 1.59
C ILE A 22 3.17 13.47 2.68
N MET A 23 2.25 12.55 2.42
CA MET A 23 1.22 12.17 3.37
C MET A 23 1.76 11.43 4.59
N SER A 24 2.84 10.65 4.44
CA SER A 24 3.56 10.03 5.57
C SER A 24 4.21 11.08 6.47
N ILE A 25 4.84 12.09 5.87
CA ILE A 25 5.42 13.21 6.61
C ILE A 25 4.32 13.98 7.34
N LEU A 26 3.21 14.28 6.67
CA LEU A 26 2.07 14.94 7.29
C LEU A 26 1.47 14.10 8.43
N GLY A 27 1.27 12.80 8.22
CA GLY A 27 0.77 11.89 9.26
C GLY A 27 1.67 11.84 10.49
N TYR A 28 2.99 11.93 10.30
CA TYR A 28 3.93 12.01 11.40
C TYR A 28 3.83 13.34 12.15
N PHE A 29 3.91 14.48 11.45
CA PHE A 29 3.92 15.80 12.11
C PHE A 29 2.59 16.18 12.76
N PHE A 30 1.47 15.71 12.19
CA PHE A 30 0.13 15.97 12.70
C PHE A 30 -0.45 14.77 13.45
N GLY A 31 0.37 13.78 13.82
CA GLY A 31 -0.10 12.55 14.47
C GLY A 31 -0.92 12.80 15.73
N GLY A 32 -0.56 13.81 16.53
CA GLY A 32 -1.30 14.22 17.72
C GLY A 32 -2.65 14.90 17.45
N GLU A 33 -2.90 15.39 16.24
CA GLU A 33 -4.22 15.91 15.82
C GLU A 33 -5.15 14.79 15.33
N PHE A 34 -4.58 13.62 15.01
CA PHE A 34 -5.28 12.46 14.49
C PHE A 34 -5.47 11.36 15.54
N SER A 35 -5.56 11.72 16.82
CA SER A 35 -5.71 10.75 17.93
C SER A 35 -6.88 9.79 17.73
N TYR A 36 -8.00 10.26 17.17
CA TYR A 36 -9.15 9.39 16.86
C TYR A 36 -8.83 8.28 15.83
N LEU A 37 -7.97 8.57 14.85
CA LEU A 37 -7.53 7.55 13.87
C LEU A 37 -6.60 6.55 14.55
N TRP A 38 -5.75 7.03 15.45
CA TRP A 38 -4.85 6.16 16.21
C TRP A 38 -5.63 5.23 17.14
N GLU A 39 -6.59 5.77 17.91
CA GLU A 39 -7.49 4.98 18.77
C GLU A 39 -8.25 3.92 17.96
N SER A 40 -8.80 4.30 16.80
CA SER A 40 -9.50 3.35 15.91
C SER A 40 -8.57 2.26 15.37
N LEU A 41 -7.32 2.60 15.05
CA LEU A 41 -6.31 1.62 14.64
C LEU A 41 -5.95 0.68 15.79
N GLN A 42 -5.75 1.21 17.00
CA GLN A 42 -5.45 0.41 18.19
C GLN A 42 -6.59 -0.57 18.51
N GLU A 43 -7.83 -0.10 18.53
CA GLU A 43 -9.01 -0.96 18.76
C GLU A 43 -9.08 -2.09 17.72
N THR A 44 -8.77 -1.76 16.45
CA THR A 44 -8.68 -2.74 15.37
C THR A 44 -7.58 -3.77 15.64
N PHE A 45 -6.38 -3.35 16.04
CA PHE A 45 -5.28 -4.25 16.36
C PHE A 45 -5.54 -5.11 17.60
N GLU A 46 -6.16 -4.55 18.64
CA GLU A 46 -6.52 -5.28 19.87
C GLU A 46 -7.49 -6.43 19.58
N GLY A 47 -8.46 -6.22 18.68
CA GLY A 47 -9.35 -7.26 18.20
C GLY A 47 -8.66 -8.43 17.48
N PHE A 48 -7.38 -8.27 17.11
CA PHE A 48 -6.58 -9.27 16.41
C PHE A 48 -5.57 -10.02 17.30
N ILE A 49 -5.29 -9.55 18.53
CA ILE A 49 -4.21 -10.08 19.38
C ILE A 49 -4.37 -11.58 19.69
N ASP A 50 -5.61 -12.04 19.95
CA ASP A 50 -5.88 -13.42 20.36
C ASP A 50 -6.25 -14.36 19.20
N LEU A 51 -6.18 -13.89 17.95
CA LEU A 51 -6.54 -14.70 16.80
C LEU A 51 -5.41 -15.66 16.40
N HIS A 52 -5.82 -16.81 15.85
CA HIS A 52 -4.88 -17.80 15.36
C HIS A 52 -3.99 -17.18 14.25
N PRO A 53 -2.64 -17.36 14.26
CA PRO A 53 -1.74 -16.71 13.30
C PRO A 53 -2.08 -16.95 11.83
N LEU A 54 -2.60 -18.15 11.49
CA LEU A 54 -3.07 -18.43 10.13
C LEU A 54 -4.26 -17.57 9.70
N PHE A 55 -5.15 -17.21 10.63
CA PHE A 55 -6.26 -16.30 10.33
C PHE A 55 -5.72 -14.89 10.07
N LEU A 56 -4.81 -14.41 10.91
CA LEU A 56 -4.17 -13.10 10.74
C LEU A 56 -3.41 -13.01 9.42
N LEU A 57 -2.67 -14.07 9.05
CA LEU A 57 -2.01 -14.16 7.75
C LEU A 57 -2.98 -13.94 6.59
N VAL A 58 -4.09 -14.69 6.59
CA VAL A 58 -5.10 -14.58 5.54
C VAL A 58 -5.73 -13.21 5.55
N PHE A 59 -6.06 -12.67 6.72
CA PHE A 59 -6.67 -11.35 6.87
C PHE A 59 -5.79 -10.25 6.29
N ILE A 60 -4.52 -10.17 6.72
CA ILE A 60 -3.56 -9.17 6.24
C ILE A 60 -3.31 -9.32 4.74
N PHE A 61 -3.07 -10.55 4.29
CA PHE A 61 -2.88 -10.82 2.86
C PHE A 61 -4.09 -10.37 2.03
N VAL A 62 -5.30 -10.70 2.46
CA VAL A 62 -6.54 -10.33 1.76
C VAL A 62 -6.75 -8.82 1.80
N ASN A 63 -6.51 -8.16 2.94
CA ASN A 63 -6.64 -6.72 3.07
C ASN A 63 -5.72 -5.97 2.09
N ASN A 64 -4.42 -6.33 2.07
CA ASN A 64 -3.45 -5.75 1.16
C ASN A 64 -3.72 -6.07 -0.31
N SER A 65 -4.21 -7.29 -0.58
CA SER A 65 -4.62 -7.71 -1.93
C SER A 65 -5.82 -6.89 -2.41
N ILE A 66 -6.84 -6.71 -1.57
CA ILE A 66 -8.03 -5.91 -1.85
C ILE A 66 -7.65 -4.45 -2.07
N ALA A 67 -6.88 -3.85 -1.16
CA ALA A 67 -6.43 -2.46 -1.29
C ALA A 67 -5.70 -2.23 -2.63
N SER A 68 -4.83 -3.17 -3.01
CA SER A 68 -4.08 -3.12 -4.26
C SER A 68 -4.96 -3.29 -5.50
N ILE A 69 -5.83 -4.30 -5.55
CA ILE A 69 -6.69 -4.55 -6.72
C ILE A 69 -7.78 -3.47 -6.87
N VAL A 70 -8.33 -2.97 -5.76
CA VAL A 70 -9.28 -1.85 -5.77
C VAL A 70 -8.61 -0.60 -6.34
N SER A 71 -7.36 -0.31 -5.94
CA SER A 71 -6.59 0.80 -6.49
C SER A 71 -6.39 0.68 -8.01
N ILE A 72 -6.18 -0.53 -8.51
CA ILE A 72 -6.08 -0.80 -9.96
C ILE A 72 -7.43 -0.59 -10.65
N LEU A 73 -8.48 -1.29 -10.20
CA LEU A 73 -9.78 -1.35 -10.88
C LEU A 73 -10.52 0.00 -10.83
N LEU A 74 -10.50 0.66 -9.67
CA LEU A 74 -11.14 1.96 -9.50
C LEU A 74 -10.30 3.12 -10.05
N GLY A 75 -9.14 2.83 -10.64
CA GLY A 75 -8.41 3.76 -11.49
C GLY A 75 -9.27 4.37 -12.60
N VAL A 76 -10.28 3.65 -13.10
CA VAL A 76 -11.23 4.15 -14.13
C VAL A 76 -11.96 5.43 -13.71
N ILE A 77 -12.08 5.68 -12.39
CA ILE A 77 -12.64 6.90 -11.82
C ILE A 77 -11.57 8.01 -11.84
N LEU A 78 -11.07 8.31 -13.03
CA LEU A 78 -10.10 9.37 -13.34
C LEU A 78 -8.78 9.30 -12.53
N GLY A 79 -8.44 8.13 -11.98
CA GLY A 79 -7.25 7.95 -11.15
C GLY A 79 -7.37 8.54 -9.74
N ILE A 80 -8.54 9.03 -9.34
CA ILE A 80 -8.76 9.66 -8.03
C ILE A 80 -8.63 8.61 -6.91
N VAL A 81 -9.29 7.46 -7.07
CA VAL A 81 -9.28 6.40 -6.05
C VAL A 81 -7.86 5.90 -5.72
N PRO A 82 -7.01 5.52 -6.69
CA PRO A 82 -5.63 5.13 -6.37
C PRO A 82 -4.82 6.26 -5.71
N LEU A 83 -4.99 7.52 -6.13
CA LEU A 83 -4.31 8.66 -5.46
C LEU A 83 -4.75 8.79 -4.00
N LEU A 84 -6.04 8.70 -3.72
CA LEU A 84 -6.57 8.71 -2.35
C LEU A 84 -6.06 7.51 -1.55
N ALA A 85 -6.05 6.31 -2.12
CA ALA A 85 -5.51 5.12 -1.46
C ALA A 85 -4.03 5.32 -1.08
N SER A 86 -3.22 5.88 -2.00
CA SER A 86 -1.83 6.24 -1.74
C SER A 86 -1.68 7.25 -0.61
N ALA A 87 -2.55 8.27 -0.60
CA ALA A 87 -2.52 9.32 0.40
C ALA A 87 -2.90 8.80 1.79
N VAL A 88 -3.97 8.02 1.89
CA VAL A 88 -4.45 7.43 3.15
C VAL A 88 -3.43 6.44 3.72
N ASN A 89 -2.87 5.54 2.89
CA ASN A 89 -1.85 4.60 3.36
C ASN A 89 -0.58 5.34 3.83
N GLY A 90 -0.16 6.40 3.12
CA GLY A 90 0.94 7.24 3.57
C GLY A 90 0.63 7.89 4.93
N LEU A 91 -0.53 8.49 5.07
CA LEU A 91 -0.97 9.12 6.33
C LEU A 91 -0.95 8.12 7.50
N ILE A 92 -1.47 6.90 7.30
CA ILE A 92 -1.49 5.84 8.32
C ILE A 92 -0.06 5.46 8.74
N ILE A 93 0.87 5.26 7.79
CA ILE A 93 2.26 4.96 8.13
C ILE A 93 2.90 6.11 8.93
N GLY A 94 2.63 7.36 8.55
CA GLY A 94 3.08 8.53 9.29
C GLY A 94 2.57 8.54 10.73
N LEU A 95 1.27 8.29 10.91
CA LEU A 95 0.59 8.26 12.21
C LEU A 95 1.13 7.14 13.11
N VAL A 96 1.32 5.95 12.54
CA VAL A 96 1.96 4.80 13.22
C VAL A 96 3.38 5.17 13.62
N GLY A 97 4.14 5.84 12.75
CA GLY A 97 5.47 6.34 13.06
C GLY A 97 5.49 7.33 14.21
N PHE A 98 4.55 8.28 14.27
CA PHE A 98 4.46 9.26 15.36
C PHE A 98 4.32 8.58 16.71
N HIS A 99 3.38 7.64 16.84
CA HIS A 99 3.11 6.97 18.10
C HIS A 99 4.22 6.00 18.51
N ILE A 100 4.65 5.11 17.60
CA ILE A 100 5.68 4.11 17.93
C ILE A 100 7.02 4.77 18.25
N LEU A 101 7.41 5.84 17.55
CA LEU A 101 8.66 6.54 17.84
C LEU A 101 8.68 7.21 19.23
N GLN A 102 7.51 7.59 19.75
CA GLN A 102 7.38 8.19 21.08
C GLN A 102 7.32 7.14 22.20
N THR A 103 6.70 5.98 21.95
CA THR A 103 6.49 4.95 22.98
C THR A 103 7.61 3.89 23.01
N GLU A 104 7.98 3.35 21.84
CA GLU A 104 8.92 2.21 21.71
C GLU A 104 10.27 2.62 21.10
N GLY A 105 10.32 3.78 20.44
CA GLY A 105 11.53 4.34 19.84
C GLY A 105 11.86 3.83 18.43
N LEU A 106 12.93 4.38 17.86
CA LEU A 106 13.31 4.18 16.45
C LEU A 106 13.62 2.73 16.10
N LYS A 107 14.29 2.00 17.00
CA LYS A 107 14.68 0.61 16.75
C LYS A 107 13.46 -0.28 16.57
N PHE A 108 12.45 -0.13 17.43
CA PHE A 108 11.21 -0.88 17.36
C PHE A 108 10.44 -0.53 16.08
N PHE A 109 10.32 0.76 15.75
CA PHE A 109 9.65 1.20 14.51
C PHE A 109 10.27 0.60 13.25
N VAL A 110 11.61 0.68 13.12
CA VAL A 110 12.32 0.15 11.94
C VAL A 110 12.18 -1.36 11.86
N LEU A 111 12.36 -2.09 12.96
CA LEU A 111 12.25 -3.56 12.96
C LEU A 111 10.79 -4.03 12.83
N GLY A 112 9.83 -3.22 13.24
CA GLY A 112 8.41 -3.50 13.09
C GLY A 112 7.98 -3.39 11.63
N ILE A 113 8.45 -2.40 10.88
CA ILE A 113 7.99 -2.15 9.49
C ILE A 113 8.91 -2.78 8.45
N MET A 114 10.22 -2.63 8.60
CA MET A 114 11.17 -2.93 7.52
C MET A 114 11.11 -4.38 7.00
N PRO A 115 10.94 -5.43 7.84
CA PRO A 115 10.96 -6.81 7.34
C PRO A 115 9.93 -7.07 6.23
N HIS A 116 8.69 -6.60 6.40
CA HIS A 116 7.60 -6.81 5.44
C HIS A 116 7.36 -5.58 4.53
N GLY A 117 7.53 -4.36 5.06
CA GLY A 117 7.25 -3.10 4.37
C GLY A 117 8.13 -2.84 3.15
N VAL A 118 9.35 -3.42 3.10
CA VAL A 118 10.21 -3.36 1.90
C VAL A 118 9.63 -4.11 0.70
N ILE A 119 8.70 -5.03 0.93
CA ILE A 119 8.01 -5.78 -0.12
C ILE A 119 6.62 -5.18 -0.35
N GLU A 120 5.87 -4.96 0.72
CA GLU A 120 4.48 -4.51 0.64
C GLU A 120 4.35 -3.12 -0.02
N LEU A 121 5.13 -2.14 0.44
CA LEU A 121 4.99 -0.76 -0.03
C LEU A 121 5.28 -0.62 -1.53
N PRO A 122 6.36 -1.20 -2.09
CA PRO A 122 6.56 -1.19 -3.54
C PRO A 122 5.42 -1.88 -4.31
N MET A 123 4.87 -2.97 -3.80
CA MET A 123 3.78 -3.70 -4.46
C MET A 123 2.47 -2.91 -4.47
N PHE A 124 2.14 -2.26 -3.35
CA PHE A 124 1.00 -1.36 -3.25
C PHE A 124 1.18 -0.11 -4.14
N LEU A 125 2.35 0.52 -4.13
CA LEU A 125 2.63 1.71 -4.96
C LEU A 125 2.64 1.38 -6.46
N LEU A 126 3.09 0.18 -6.85
CA LEU A 126 2.97 -0.30 -8.24
C LEU A 126 1.50 -0.49 -8.63
N SER A 127 0.68 -1.08 -7.77
CA SER A 127 -0.77 -1.24 -7.99
C SER A 127 -1.46 0.11 -8.16
N THR A 128 -1.10 1.06 -7.30
CA THR A 128 -1.55 2.45 -7.37
C THR A 128 -1.14 3.10 -8.69
N ALA A 129 0.13 2.95 -9.11
CA ALA A 129 0.63 3.51 -10.37
C ALA A 129 -0.11 2.95 -11.59
N ILE A 130 -0.44 1.65 -11.59
CA ILE A 130 -1.29 1.02 -12.60
C ILE A 130 -2.67 1.67 -12.62
N GLY A 131 -3.31 1.84 -11.45
CA GLY A 131 -4.60 2.51 -11.32
C GLY A 131 -4.61 3.95 -11.86
N ILE A 132 -3.59 4.75 -11.53
CA ILE A 132 -3.45 6.12 -12.04
C ILE A 132 -3.34 6.11 -13.57
N ARG A 133 -2.55 5.20 -14.14
CA ARG A 133 -2.42 5.06 -15.60
C ARG A 133 -3.76 4.73 -16.24
N ILE A 134 -4.54 3.82 -15.66
CA ILE A 134 -5.91 3.51 -16.12
C ILE A 134 -6.78 4.77 -16.10
N GLY A 135 -6.68 5.59 -15.04
CA GLY A 135 -7.38 6.87 -14.93
C GLY A 135 -7.02 7.88 -16.01
N VAL A 136 -5.73 8.04 -16.30
CA VAL A 136 -5.26 8.91 -17.39
C VAL A 136 -5.78 8.44 -18.75
N GLU A 137 -5.76 7.13 -18.98
CA GLU A 137 -6.27 6.56 -20.22
C GLU A 137 -7.81 6.64 -20.33
N ALA A 138 -8.53 6.65 -19.20
CA ALA A 138 -9.98 6.94 -19.14
C ALA A 138 -10.26 8.42 -19.48
N ILE A 139 -9.49 9.36 -18.94
CA ILE A 139 -9.57 10.79 -19.28
C ILE A 139 -9.34 11.00 -20.79
N LYS A 140 -8.31 10.38 -21.38
CA LYS A 140 -8.06 10.45 -22.83
C LYS A 140 -9.28 10.03 -23.63
N LYS A 141 -9.93 8.94 -23.23
CA LYS A 141 -11.14 8.44 -23.90
C LYS A 141 -12.31 9.41 -23.80
N ILE A 142 -12.53 10.03 -22.63
CA ILE A 142 -13.57 11.06 -22.43
C ILE A 142 -13.30 12.28 -23.33
N LEU A 143 -12.04 12.65 -23.49
CA LEU A 143 -11.61 13.76 -24.35
C LEU A 143 -11.54 13.41 -25.85
N GLY A 144 -12.05 12.24 -26.27
CA GLY A 144 -12.07 11.81 -27.67
C GLY A 144 -10.69 11.46 -28.26
N LYS A 145 -9.66 11.28 -27.43
CA LYS A 145 -8.32 10.87 -27.86
C LYS A 145 -8.19 9.36 -27.92
N GLU A 146 -7.25 8.84 -28.72
CA GLU A 146 -6.93 7.42 -28.72
C GLU A 146 -6.55 6.93 -27.30
N SER A 147 -7.14 5.81 -26.92
CA SER A 147 -7.03 5.23 -25.58
C SER A 147 -6.74 3.74 -25.68
N ALA A 148 -5.73 3.28 -24.94
CA ALA A 148 -5.29 1.89 -24.94
C ALA A 148 -5.79 1.10 -23.71
N VAL A 149 -6.70 1.67 -22.89
CA VAL A 149 -7.17 1.05 -21.61
C VAL A 149 -7.50 -0.43 -21.79
N LYS A 150 -8.39 -0.77 -22.73
CA LYS A 150 -8.88 -2.14 -22.90
C LYS A 150 -7.77 -3.14 -23.23
N LYS A 151 -6.81 -2.73 -24.07
CA LYS A 151 -5.69 -3.59 -24.48
C LYS A 151 -4.68 -3.78 -23.35
N ARG A 152 -4.51 -2.77 -22.48
CA ARG A 152 -3.53 -2.80 -21.39
C ARG A 152 -4.06 -3.45 -20.12
N LEU A 153 -5.36 -3.34 -19.84
CA LEU A 153 -5.96 -3.88 -18.61
C LEU A 153 -5.68 -5.37 -18.41
N LYS A 154 -5.69 -6.18 -19.48
CA LYS A 154 -5.33 -7.60 -19.38
C LYS A 154 -3.90 -7.79 -18.86
N ASN A 155 -2.94 -7.07 -19.44
CA ASN A 155 -1.54 -7.13 -19.03
C ASN A 155 -1.34 -6.63 -17.60
N ASP A 156 -2.14 -5.64 -17.19
CA ASP A 156 -2.09 -5.03 -15.87
C ASP A 156 -2.58 -6.00 -14.79
N LEU A 157 -3.68 -6.71 -15.07
CA LEU A 157 -4.22 -7.75 -14.19
C LEU A 157 -3.33 -9.00 -14.15
N GLU A 158 -2.74 -9.38 -15.28
CA GLU A 158 -1.76 -10.47 -15.34
C GLU A 158 -0.50 -10.13 -14.52
N PHE A 159 0.00 -8.90 -14.65
CA PHE A 159 1.12 -8.42 -13.85
C PHE A 159 0.79 -8.43 -12.35
N TYR A 160 -0.41 -7.96 -11.97
CA TYR A 160 -0.87 -8.03 -10.59
C TYR A 160 -0.89 -9.47 -10.07
N ALA A 161 -1.55 -10.39 -10.78
CA ALA A 161 -1.72 -11.77 -10.35
C ALA A 161 -0.41 -12.55 -10.26
N VAL A 162 0.52 -12.34 -11.20
CA VAL A 162 1.76 -13.12 -11.30
C VAL A 162 2.91 -12.51 -10.50
N ARG A 163 2.88 -11.19 -10.22
CA ARG A 163 4.01 -10.49 -9.58
C ARG A 163 3.64 -9.85 -8.26
N ILE A 164 2.57 -9.06 -8.24
CA ILE A 164 2.19 -8.29 -7.06
C ILE A 164 1.63 -9.22 -5.98
N LEU A 165 0.66 -10.05 -6.35
CA LEU A 165 -0.07 -10.91 -5.42
C LEU A 165 0.85 -11.90 -4.67
N PRO A 166 1.78 -12.63 -5.31
CA PRO A 166 2.69 -13.53 -4.58
C PRO A 166 3.64 -12.79 -3.64
N LEU A 167 4.08 -11.58 -4.01
CA LEU A 167 4.94 -10.76 -3.17
C LEU A 167 4.19 -10.18 -1.96
N LEU A 168 2.92 -9.79 -2.12
CA LEU A 168 2.08 -9.41 -1.00
C LEU A 168 1.83 -10.58 -0.04
N PHE A 169 1.67 -11.80 -0.56
CA PHE A 169 1.58 -13.00 0.29
C PHE A 169 2.88 -13.23 1.07
N LEU A 170 4.04 -13.07 0.41
CA LEU A 170 5.33 -13.14 1.08
C LEU A 170 5.49 -12.06 2.16
N ALA A 171 5.04 -10.83 1.90
CA ALA A 171 5.06 -9.76 2.89
C ALA A 171 4.23 -10.13 4.12
N ALA A 172 3.01 -10.63 3.93
CA ALA A 172 2.14 -11.07 5.03
C ALA A 172 2.73 -12.24 5.84
N LEU A 173 3.43 -13.17 5.19
CA LEU A 173 4.18 -14.24 5.89
C LEU A 173 5.27 -13.65 6.79
N ILE A 174 6.03 -12.68 6.29
CA ILE A 174 7.08 -12.01 7.07
C ILE A 174 6.45 -11.21 8.22
N GLU A 175 5.34 -10.53 7.97
CA GLU A 175 4.63 -9.73 8.97
C GLU A 175 4.13 -10.58 10.13
N ILE A 176 3.52 -11.74 9.87
CA ILE A 176 2.93 -12.57 10.93
C ILE A 176 3.95 -13.49 11.61
N PHE A 177 4.91 -14.05 10.88
CA PHE A 177 5.78 -15.09 11.43
C PHE A 177 7.19 -14.61 11.78
N ILE A 178 7.68 -13.53 11.16
CA ILE A 178 9.08 -13.10 11.32
C ILE A 178 9.15 -11.80 12.14
N THR A 179 8.33 -10.81 11.80
CA THR A 179 8.34 -9.49 12.46
C THR A 179 8.16 -9.60 13.99
N PRO A 180 7.19 -10.38 14.53
CA PRO A 180 7.01 -10.47 15.97
C PRO A 180 8.19 -11.17 16.64
N SER A 181 8.77 -12.19 16.01
CA SER A 181 9.96 -12.86 16.53
C SER A 181 11.17 -11.93 16.60
N ILE A 182 11.34 -11.03 15.62
CA ILE A 182 12.40 -10.01 15.66
C ILE A 182 12.15 -9.01 16.79
N LEU A 183 10.92 -8.54 16.96
CA LEU A 183 10.56 -7.58 18.00
C LEU A 183 10.69 -8.15 19.42
N LEU A 184 10.49 -9.46 19.61
CA LEU A 184 10.69 -10.12 20.91
C LEU A 184 12.17 -10.27 21.32
N MET A 185 13.11 -10.03 20.41
CA MET A 185 14.55 -10.15 20.67
C MET A 185 15.22 -8.85 21.14
N ILE A 186 14.48 -7.75 21.23
CA ILE A 186 15.00 -6.41 21.56
C ILE A 186 14.45 -5.90 22.89
#